data_AF-A0A8S3JS27-F1
#
_entry.id   AF-A0A8S3JS27-F1
#
_cell.length_a   1.000
_cell.length_b   1.000
_cell.length_c   1.000
_cell.angle_alpha   90.00
_cell.angle_beta   90.00
_cell.angle_gamma   90.00
#
_symmetry.space_group_name_H-M   'P 1'
#
loop_
_entity.id
_entity.type
_entity.pdbx_description
1 polymer ?
#
loop_
_entity_poly.entity_id
_entity_poly.type
_entity_poly.pdbx_seq_one_letter_code
_entity_poly.pdbx_strand_id
1 'polypeptide(L)'
;VGNHHSVFALFEKLLPGLIKGTYYCRVLHNSVKHGNEHLLFDIEAALLKIYSHFCRSSVRSQELTNYFDFIEEEQKVILKHIRLRWLSLLRSIERLISIHTIVKSYFLNLTNDDCPELLLEFFTSGRSNEFSECTLMERQLIMKQAHVMI
;
A
#
# COMPACT_ATOMS: atom_id res chain seq x y z
N VAL A 1 -7.98 -25.56 8.07
CA VAL A 1 -7.08 -26.29 8.99
C VAL A 1 -7.72 -26.28 10.37
N GLY A 2 -7.93 -27.46 10.97
CA GLY A 2 -8.94 -27.69 12.01
C GLY A 2 -8.64 -27.09 13.39
N ASN A 3 -9.70 -26.61 14.04
CA ASN A 3 -9.69 -25.91 15.34
C ASN A 3 -9.21 -26.73 16.54
N HIS A 4 -9.01 -28.05 16.38
CA HIS A 4 -8.71 -28.95 17.50
C HIS A 4 -7.33 -29.63 17.46
N HIS A 5 -6.49 -29.33 16.45
CA HIS A 5 -5.16 -29.96 16.27
C HIS A 5 -4.04 -28.92 16.05
N SER A 6 -4.17 -27.72 16.62
CA SER A 6 -3.06 -26.77 16.58
C SER A 6 -1.97 -27.18 17.59
N VAL A 7 -0.71 -26.84 17.31
CA VAL A 7 0.40 -27.01 18.25
C VAL A 7 0.05 -26.39 19.61
N PHE A 8 -0.58 -25.21 19.60
CA PHE A 8 -1.04 -24.58 20.85
C PHE A 8 -2.07 -25.44 21.61
N ALA A 9 -3.05 -26.03 20.94
CA ALA A 9 -4.05 -26.89 21.57
C ALA A 9 -3.46 -28.18 22.16
N LEU A 10 -2.34 -28.67 21.63
CA LEU A 10 -1.57 -29.78 22.21
C LEU A 10 -0.80 -29.33 23.46
N PHE A 11 -0.15 -28.16 23.40
CA PHE A 11 0.60 -27.60 24.52
C PHE A 11 -0.29 -27.16 25.68
N GLU A 12 -1.48 -26.64 25.42
CA GLU A 12 -2.47 -26.25 26.44
C GLU A 12 -2.97 -27.46 27.25
N LYS A 13 -3.10 -28.64 26.61
CA LYS A 13 -3.44 -29.90 27.32
C LYS A 13 -2.31 -30.40 28.22
N LEU A 14 -1.06 -30.17 27.84
CA LEU A 14 0.12 -30.60 28.60
C LEU A 14 0.48 -29.62 29.72
N LEU A 15 0.14 -28.35 29.55
CA LEU A 15 0.47 -27.26 30.47
C LEU A 15 -0.79 -26.42 30.75
N PRO A 16 -1.67 -26.87 31.67
CA PRO A 16 -2.82 -26.09 32.07
C PRO A 16 -2.35 -24.75 32.68
N GLY A 17 -2.72 -23.64 32.05
CA GLY A 17 -2.24 -22.29 32.41
C GLY A 17 -1.34 -21.62 31.36
N LEU A 18 -1.02 -22.31 30.25
CA LEU A 18 -0.28 -21.70 29.15
C LEU A 18 -1.10 -20.58 28.48
N ILE A 19 -0.61 -19.34 28.56
CA ILE A 19 -1.25 -18.18 27.94
C ILE A 19 -0.80 -18.05 26.50
N LYS A 20 -1.76 -17.95 25.57
CA LYS A 20 -1.47 -17.64 24.17
C LYS A 20 -1.02 -16.19 24.02
N GLY A 21 0.27 -15.97 23.86
CA GLY A 21 0.79 -14.66 23.47
C GLY A 21 0.28 -14.28 22.07
N THR A 22 -0.37 -13.13 21.95
CA THR A 22 -0.57 -12.49 20.65
C THR A 22 0.74 -11.82 20.23
N TYR A 23 1.28 -12.25 19.10
CA TYR A 23 2.45 -11.59 18.53
C TYR A 23 2.08 -10.14 18.16
N TYR A 24 2.83 -9.15 18.67
CA TYR A 24 2.54 -7.73 18.43
C TYR A 24 2.37 -7.40 16.94
N CYS A 25 3.16 -8.01 16.06
CA CYS A 25 3.00 -7.78 14.62
C CYS A 25 1.68 -8.33 14.06
N ARG A 26 1.05 -9.32 14.70
CA ARG A 26 -0.29 -9.80 14.30
C ARG A 26 -1.36 -8.79 14.68
N VAL A 27 -1.26 -8.19 15.86
CA VAL A 27 -2.17 -7.10 16.29
C VAL A 27 -2.02 -5.92 15.33
N LEU A 28 -0.79 -5.46 15.11
CA LEU A 28 -0.49 -4.37 14.17
C LEU A 28 -0.97 -4.67 12.75
N HIS A 29 -0.69 -5.87 12.23
CA HIS A 29 -1.16 -6.27 10.89
C HIS A 29 -2.68 -6.23 10.78
N ASN A 30 -3.39 -6.78 11.78
CA ASN A 30 -4.85 -6.76 11.80
C ASN A 30 -5.39 -5.33 11.91
N SER A 31 -4.76 -4.48 12.71
CA SER A 31 -5.14 -3.07 12.84
C SER A 31 -4.97 -2.32 11.51
N VAL A 32 -3.84 -2.48 10.83
CA VAL A 32 -3.59 -1.86 9.51
C VAL A 32 -4.58 -2.38 8.48
N LYS A 33 -4.80 -3.70 8.44
CA LYS A 33 -5.77 -4.31 7.52
C LYS A 33 -7.18 -3.78 7.78
N HIS A 34 -7.60 -3.73 9.04
CA HIS A 34 -8.91 -3.22 9.43
C HIS A 34 -9.07 -1.74 9.06
N GLY A 35 -8.04 -0.91 9.29
CA GLY A 35 -8.03 0.48 8.85
C GLY A 35 -8.19 0.59 7.33
N ASN A 36 -7.45 -0.21 6.56
CA ASN A 36 -7.54 -0.25 5.10
C ASN A 36 -8.94 -0.64 4.60
N GLU A 37 -9.61 -1.59 5.27
CA GLU A 37 -10.99 -2.00 4.95
C GLU A 37 -12.04 -0.88 5.19
N HIS A 38 -11.71 0.12 6.02
CA HIS A 38 -12.60 1.24 6.34
C HIS A 38 -12.24 2.52 5.58
N LEU A 39 -11.17 2.51 4.78
CA LEU A 39 -10.90 3.59 3.85
C LEU A 39 -12.00 3.62 2.79
N LEU A 40 -12.35 4.82 2.34
CA LEU A 40 -13.32 5.01 1.25
C LEU A 40 -12.85 4.37 -0.07
N PHE A 41 -11.60 3.93 -0.13
CA PHE A 41 -10.97 3.38 -1.31
C PHE A 41 -9.90 2.34 -0.95
N ASP A 42 -9.80 1.29 -1.75
CA ASP A 42 -8.79 0.24 -1.60
C ASP A 42 -7.43 0.68 -2.16
N ILE A 43 -6.68 1.43 -1.34
CA ILE A 43 -5.34 1.92 -1.70
C ILE A 43 -4.35 0.79 -1.96
N GLU A 44 -4.50 -0.34 -1.27
CA GLU A 44 -3.67 -1.53 -1.49
C GLU A 44 -3.89 -2.06 -2.92
N ALA A 45 -5.15 -2.20 -3.36
CA ALA A 45 -5.47 -2.60 -4.71
C ALA A 45 -4.99 -1.61 -5.78
N ALA A 46 -5.08 -0.30 -5.53
CA ALA A 46 -4.54 0.70 -6.45
C ALA A 46 -3.03 0.59 -6.61
N LEU A 47 -2.28 0.51 -5.52
CA LEU A 47 -0.82 0.35 -5.55
C LEU A 47 -0.41 -0.90 -6.35
N LEU A 48 -1.11 -2.01 -6.13
CA LEU A 48 -0.86 -3.25 -6.87
C LEU A 48 -1.17 -3.09 -8.37
N LYS A 49 -2.26 -2.42 -8.74
CA LYS A 49 -2.64 -2.15 -10.13
C LYS A 49 -1.66 -1.20 -10.82
N ILE A 50 -1.28 -0.10 -10.16
CA ILE A 50 -0.27 0.85 -10.65
C ILE A 50 1.04 0.12 -10.91
N TYR A 51 1.56 -0.61 -9.91
CA TYR A 51 2.80 -1.37 -10.09
C TYR A 51 2.70 -2.39 -11.24
N SER A 52 1.58 -3.14 -11.31
CA SER A 52 1.36 -4.12 -12.38
C SER A 52 1.29 -3.46 -13.77
N HIS A 53 0.75 -2.25 -13.89
CA HIS A 53 0.63 -1.54 -15.17
C HIS A 53 2.01 -1.29 -15.81
N PHE A 54 2.95 -0.80 -15.02
CA PHE A 54 4.31 -0.46 -15.48
C PHE A 54 5.23 -1.69 -15.54
N CYS A 55 5.18 -2.58 -14.54
CA CYS A 55 6.05 -3.76 -14.49
C CYS A 55 5.86 -4.72 -15.67
N ARG A 56 4.70 -4.67 -16.34
CA ARG A 56 4.37 -5.57 -17.46
C ARG A 56 4.75 -5.04 -18.84
N SER A 57 5.17 -3.77 -18.94
CA SER A 57 5.50 -3.14 -20.22
C SER A 57 6.66 -2.17 -20.06
N SER A 58 7.76 -2.48 -20.74
CA SER A 58 8.90 -1.56 -20.86
C SER A 58 8.51 -0.27 -21.56
N VAL A 59 7.59 -0.33 -22.53
CA VAL A 59 7.05 0.85 -23.22
C VAL A 59 6.36 1.78 -22.23
N ARG A 60 5.44 1.27 -21.40
CA ARG A 60 4.75 2.08 -20.38
C ARG A 60 5.70 2.64 -19.32
N SER A 61 6.73 1.88 -18.97
CA SER A 61 7.78 2.34 -18.05
C SER A 61 8.62 3.47 -18.66
N GLN A 62 8.91 3.39 -19.95
CA GLN A 62 9.60 4.46 -20.67
C GLN A 62 8.70 5.70 -20.82
N GLU A 63 7.42 5.52 -21.13
CA GLU A 63 6.46 6.63 -21.17
C GLU A 63 6.42 7.36 -19.83
N LEU A 64 6.32 6.64 -18.71
CA LEU A 64 6.37 7.26 -17.38
C LEU A 64 7.67 8.04 -17.16
N THR A 65 8.80 7.51 -17.64
CA THR A 65 10.10 8.20 -17.56
C THR A 65 10.06 9.54 -18.31
N ASN A 66 9.43 9.58 -19.49
CA ASN A 66 9.27 10.83 -20.24
C ASN A 66 8.44 11.87 -19.46
N TYR A 67 7.49 11.46 -18.60
CA TYR A 67 6.78 12.39 -17.70
C TYR A 67 7.69 12.95 -16.59
N PHE A 68 8.62 12.15 -16.06
CA PHE A 68 9.63 12.65 -15.11
C PHE A 68 10.53 13.70 -15.78
N ASP A 69 11.03 13.39 -16.98
CA ASP A 69 11.88 14.30 -17.76
C ASP A 69 11.15 15.60 -18.11
N PHE A 70 9.87 15.53 -18.47
CA PHE A 70 9.05 16.70 -18.79
C PHE A 70 8.86 17.66 -17.61
N ILE A 71 8.80 17.14 -16.39
CA ILE A 71 8.60 17.92 -15.16
C ILE A 71 9.96 18.26 -14.50
N GLU A 72 11.07 17.84 -15.11
CA GLU A 72 12.43 17.99 -14.58
C GLU A 72 12.60 17.40 -13.17
N GLU A 73 11.86 16.33 -12.86
CA GLU A 73 11.97 15.62 -11.58
C GLU A 73 12.87 14.38 -11.70
N GLU A 74 13.63 14.10 -10.64
CA GLU A 74 14.41 12.87 -10.55
C GLU A 74 13.51 11.63 -10.66
N GLN A 75 13.86 10.73 -11.58
CA GLN A 75 13.14 9.47 -11.78
C GLN A 75 13.15 8.62 -10.51
N LYS A 76 11.95 8.25 -10.04
CA LYS A 76 11.77 7.36 -8.89
C LYS A 76 11.02 6.10 -9.29
N VAL A 77 11.57 4.94 -8.93
CA VAL A 77 10.97 3.63 -9.21
C VAL A 77 9.66 3.46 -8.43
N ILE A 78 8.63 2.85 -9.04
CA ILE A 78 7.42 2.47 -8.31
C ILE A 78 7.73 1.23 -7.45
N LEU A 79 7.49 1.33 -6.14
CA LEU A 79 7.80 0.24 -5.21
C LEU A 79 6.69 -0.81 -5.18
N LYS A 80 7.06 -2.07 -5.38
CA LYS A 80 6.16 -3.21 -5.26
C LYS A 80 5.70 -3.41 -3.82
N HIS A 81 4.39 -3.34 -3.60
CA HIS A 81 3.79 -3.83 -2.37
C HIS A 81 3.55 -5.35 -2.45
N ILE A 82 3.78 -6.07 -1.35
CA ILE A 82 3.42 -7.49 -1.20
C ILE A 82 2.39 -7.58 -0.07
N ARG A 83 1.19 -8.07 -0.36
CA ARG A 83 0.05 -8.13 0.60
C ARG A 83 0.40 -8.78 1.94
N LEU A 84 1.23 -9.83 1.90
CA LEU A 84 1.66 -10.56 3.10
C LEU A 84 2.69 -9.79 3.96
N ARG A 85 3.21 -8.66 3.47
CA ARG A 85 4.23 -7.84 4.12
C ARG A 85 3.72 -6.41 4.28
N TRP A 86 2.86 -6.21 5.27
CA TRP A 86 2.24 -4.91 5.58
C TRP A 86 3.26 -3.77 5.73
N LEU A 87 4.48 -4.06 6.22
CA LEU A 87 5.57 -3.06 6.30
C LEU A 87 5.95 -2.47 4.93
N SER A 88 5.80 -3.23 3.85
CA SER A 88 6.04 -2.73 2.50
C SER A 88 4.96 -1.77 2.02
N LEU A 89 3.75 -1.83 2.60
CA LEU A 89 2.62 -0.97 2.21
C LEU A 89 2.96 0.49 2.48
N LEU A 90 3.49 0.79 3.67
CA LEU A 90 3.86 2.15 4.05
C LEU A 90 4.90 2.74 3.08
N ARG A 91 5.96 1.98 2.77
CA ARG A 91 6.99 2.43 1.81
C ARG A 91 6.43 2.65 0.40
N SER A 92 5.53 1.78 -0.05
CA SER A 92 4.87 1.93 -1.35
C SER A 92 3.92 3.13 -1.39
N ILE A 93 3.18 3.40 -0.30
CA ILE A 93 2.36 4.61 -0.13
C ILE A 93 3.25 5.85 -0.16
N GLU A 94 4.32 5.86 0.64
CA GLU A 94 5.27 6.97 0.68
C GLU A 94 5.83 7.30 -0.69
N ARG A 95 6.24 6.26 -1.42
CA ARG A 95 6.71 6.39 -2.80
C ARG A 95 5.63 6.97 -3.70
N LEU A 96 4.43 6.41 -3.70
CA LEU A 96 3.35 6.87 -4.58
C LEU A 96 3.03 8.34 -4.35
N ILE A 97 2.96 8.78 -3.10
CA ILE A 97 2.74 10.20 -2.76
C ILE A 97 3.87 11.06 -3.33
N SER A 98 5.13 10.63 -3.22
CA SER A 98 6.28 11.40 -3.73
C SER A 98 6.35 11.54 -5.25
N ILE A 99 5.56 10.77 -6.00
CA ILE A 99 5.47 10.80 -7.46
C ILE A 99 4.02 10.99 -7.93
N HIS A 100 3.12 11.39 -7.03
CA HIS A 100 1.68 11.35 -7.25
C HIS A 100 1.28 12.18 -8.46
N THR A 101 1.80 13.40 -8.56
CA THR A 101 1.55 14.31 -9.68
C THR A 101 1.89 13.68 -11.03
N ILE A 102 3.01 12.95 -11.09
CA ILE A 102 3.54 12.33 -12.30
C ILE A 102 2.65 11.14 -12.70
N VAL A 103 2.40 10.24 -11.75
CA VAL A 103 1.56 9.05 -11.99
C VAL A 103 0.12 9.44 -12.33
N LYS A 104 -0.43 10.44 -11.64
CA LYS A 104 -1.76 10.98 -11.91
C LYS A 104 -1.84 11.56 -13.32
N SER A 105 -0.87 12.40 -13.69
CA SER A 105 -0.81 12.98 -15.04
C SER A 105 -0.73 11.89 -16.12
N TYR A 106 0.08 10.85 -15.91
CA TYR A 106 0.15 9.72 -16.83
C TYR A 106 -1.20 9.04 -17.01
N PHE A 107 -1.87 8.62 -15.92
CA PHE A 107 -3.13 7.88 -16.02
C PHE A 107 -4.31 8.73 -16.51
N LEU A 108 -4.33 10.03 -16.25
CA LEU A 108 -5.37 10.94 -16.75
C LEU A 108 -5.23 11.23 -18.25
N ASN A 109 -4.04 11.07 -18.83
CA ASN A 109 -3.79 11.23 -20.26
C ASN A 109 -3.88 9.92 -21.06
N LEU A 110 -4.12 8.79 -20.40
CA LEU A 110 -4.41 7.53 -21.09
C LEU A 110 -5.79 7.57 -21.73
N THR A 111 -5.91 6.90 -22.88
CA THR A 111 -7.20 6.50 -23.46
C THR A 111 -7.95 5.57 -22.49
N ASN A 112 -9.28 5.70 -22.41
CA ASN A 112 -10.10 4.96 -21.46
C ASN A 112 -9.93 3.43 -21.55
N ASP A 113 -9.60 2.89 -22.73
CA ASP A 113 -9.38 1.45 -22.94
C ASP A 113 -8.05 0.93 -22.33
N ASP A 114 -7.08 1.82 -22.05
CA ASP A 114 -5.76 1.46 -21.52
C ASP A 114 -5.62 1.67 -20.01
N CYS A 115 -6.56 2.41 -19.40
CA CYS A 115 -6.56 2.71 -17.97
C CYS A 115 -7.50 1.76 -17.22
N PRO A 116 -7.01 0.99 -16.23
CA PRO A 116 -7.90 0.20 -15.37
C PRO A 116 -8.94 1.09 -14.68
N GLU A 117 -10.22 0.73 -14.75
CA GLU A 117 -11.36 1.53 -14.22
C GLU A 117 -11.13 2.01 -12.77
N LEU A 118 -10.63 1.12 -11.91
CA LEU A 118 -10.27 1.46 -10.51
C LEU A 118 -9.27 2.61 -10.42
N LEU A 119 -8.28 2.67 -11.31
CA LEU A 119 -7.27 3.74 -11.33
C LEU A 119 -7.85 5.03 -11.91
N LEU A 120 -8.72 4.92 -12.92
CA LEU A 120 -9.43 6.09 -13.45
C LEU A 120 -10.29 6.73 -12.36
N GLU A 121 -11.10 5.95 -11.63
CA GLU A 121 -11.90 6.44 -10.51
C GLU A 121 -11.02 7.07 -9.41
N PHE A 122 -9.90 6.41 -9.08
CA PHE A 122 -8.95 6.90 -8.08
C PHE A 122 -8.41 8.30 -8.43
N PHE A 123 -7.97 8.51 -9.68
CA PHE A 123 -7.34 9.77 -10.08
C PHE A 123 -8.33 10.89 -10.43
N THR A 124 -9.54 10.56 -10.91
CA THR A 124 -10.56 11.54 -11.35
C THR A 124 -11.38 12.11 -10.20
N SER A 125 -11.69 11.31 -9.18
CA SER A 125 -12.66 11.68 -8.13
C SER A 125 -12.19 12.77 -7.15
N GLY A 126 -11.06 13.46 -7.39
CA GLY A 126 -10.45 14.44 -6.47
C GLY A 126 -9.83 13.82 -5.21
N ARG A 127 -10.26 12.62 -4.83
CA ARG A 127 -9.84 11.85 -3.65
C ARG A 127 -8.36 11.47 -3.63
N SER A 128 -7.72 11.33 -4.79
CA SER A 128 -6.26 11.13 -4.83
C SER A 128 -5.48 12.38 -4.37
N ASN A 129 -6.06 13.57 -4.46
CA ASN A 129 -5.49 14.79 -3.88
C ASN A 129 -5.64 14.76 -2.35
N GLU A 130 -6.82 14.41 -1.83
CA GLU A 130 -7.06 14.20 -0.40
C GLU A 130 -6.13 13.13 0.19
N PHE A 131 -5.88 12.03 -0.55
CA PHE A 131 -4.92 11.01 -0.16
C PHE A 131 -3.51 11.58 0.01
N SER A 132 -3.09 12.46 -0.88
CA SER A 132 -1.76 13.09 -0.83
C SER A 132 -1.65 14.12 0.30
N GLU A 133 -2.75 14.77 0.67
CA GLU A 133 -2.82 15.77 1.76
C GLU A 133 -3.02 15.13 3.16
N CYS A 134 -3.97 14.19 3.32
CA CYS A 134 -4.26 13.50 4.58
C CYS A 134 -3.06 12.69 5.11
N THR A 135 -2.29 12.05 4.22
CA THR A 135 -1.14 11.23 4.65
C THR A 135 0.01 12.07 5.18
N LEU A 136 0.11 13.38 4.91
CA LEU A 136 1.15 14.24 5.49
C LEU A 136 1.02 14.34 7.02
N MET A 137 -0.22 14.37 7.52
CA MET A 137 -0.55 14.43 8.94
C MET A 137 -0.35 13.06 9.61
N GLU A 138 -0.78 11.98 8.96
CA GLU A 138 -0.61 10.60 9.46
C GLU A 138 0.86 10.15 9.46
N ARG A 139 1.67 10.60 8.50
CA ARG A 139 3.13 10.38 8.45
C ARG A 139 3.82 10.86 9.71
N GLN A 140 3.42 12.00 10.28
CA GLN A 140 3.99 12.49 11.54
C GLN A 140 3.62 11.60 12.73
N LEU A 141 2.41 11.03 12.73
CA LEU A 141 1.91 10.19 13.82
C LEU A 141 2.51 8.78 13.80
N ILE A 142 2.58 8.14 12.62
CA ILE A 142 3.14 6.79 12.45
C ILE A 142 4.65 6.81 12.66
N MET A 143 5.37 7.83 12.18
CA MET A 143 6.82 7.97 12.44
C MET A 143 7.12 8.16 13.93
N LYS A 144 6.26 8.88 14.68
CA LYS A 144 6.36 8.98 16.14
C LYS A 144 6.13 7.64 16.85
N GLN A 145 5.21 6.80 16.34
CA GLN A 145 4.93 5.48 16.93
C GLN A 145 5.96 4.41 16.57
N ALA A 146 6.52 4.45 15.36
CA ALA A 146 7.54 3.50 14.92
C ALA A 146 8.90 3.72 15.60
N HIS A 147 9.26 4.98 15.91
CA HIS A 147 10.50 5.31 16.64
C HIS A 147 10.48 4.86 18.11
N VAL A 148 9.30 4.53 18.66
CA VAL A 148 9.12 4.05 20.03
C VAL A 148 9.15 2.52 20.10
N MET A 149 9.05 1.82 18.96
CA MET A 149 9.02 0.35 18.89
C MET A 149 10.32 -0.29 18.38
N ILE A 150 11.35 0.51 18.07
CA ILE A 150 12.72 0.07 17.76
C ILE A 150 13.63 0.59 18.87
#